data_AF-A0A8J3G8U3-F1
#
_entry.id   AF-A0A8J3G8U3-F1
#
_cell.length_a   1.000
_cell.length_b   1.000
_cell.length_c   1.000
_cell.angle_alpha   90.00
_cell.angle_beta   90.00
_cell.angle_gamma   90.00
#
_symmetry.space_group_name_H-M   'P 1'
#
loop_
_entity.id
_entity.type
_entity.pdbx_description
1 polymer ?
#
loop_
_entity_poly.entity_id
_entity_poly.type
_entity_poly.pdbx_seq_one_letter_code
_entity_poly.pdbx_strand_id
1 'polypeptide(L)' 'MKTAILSSESDANLNLLIELADKLGIKTRVLSQQDAEDLSLAYAIKVGRTGEFIDTQDFIKSLRQ' A
#
# COMPACT_ATOMS: atom_id res chain seq x y z
N MET A 1 -1.19 8.46 15.94
CA MET A 1 -1.05 9.12 14.62
C MET A 1 -2.06 8.47 13.68
N LYS A 2 -2.90 9.25 12.99
CA LYS A 2 -3.83 8.73 11.97
C LYS A 2 -3.35 9.25 10.62
N THR A 3 -3.25 8.35 9.65
CA THR A 3 -2.72 8.65 8.31
C THR A 3 -3.74 8.19 7.28
N ALA A 4 -3.94 9.01 6.24
CA ALA A 4 -4.73 8.67 5.06
C ALA A 4 -3.84 8.81 3.83
N ILE A 5 -4.08 7.96 2.82
CA ILE A 5 -3.42 8.01 1.51
C ILE A 5 -4.46 8.44 0.50
N LEU A 6 -4.09 9.37 -0.38
CA LEU A 6 -4.95 9.92 -1.41
C LEU A 6 -4.38 9.54 -2.78
N SER A 7 -5.24 9.12 -3.70
CA SER A 7 -4.89 8.86 -5.10
C SER A 7 -5.90 9.57 -6.02
N SER A 8 -5.44 9.99 -7.20
CA SER A 8 -6.24 10.69 -8.20
C SER A 8 -5.63 10.43 -9.57
N GLU A 9 -6.46 10.23 -10.59
CA GLU A 9 -6.03 10.19 -12.01
C GLU A 9 -5.74 11.59 -12.56
N SER A 10 -6.07 12.65 -11.81
CA SER A 10 -5.81 14.05 -12.16
C SER A 10 -4.80 14.66 -11.20
N ASP A 11 -3.64 15.02 -11.74
CA ASP A 11 -2.58 15.73 -11.01
C ASP A 11 -3.05 17.06 -10.44
N ALA A 12 -3.89 17.79 -11.18
CA ALA A 12 -4.42 19.09 -10.76
C ALA A 12 -5.27 18.97 -9.48
N ASN A 13 -6.13 17.95 -9.41
CA ASN A 13 -6.94 17.71 -8.22
C ASN A 13 -6.08 17.28 -7.02
N LEU A 14 -5.05 16.46 -7.25
CA LEU A 14 -4.16 16.00 -6.19
C LEU A 14 -3.35 17.16 -5.61
N ASN A 15 -2.82 18.04 -6.46
CA ASN A 15 -2.09 19.24 -6.04
C ASN A 15 -2.97 20.18 -5.21
N LEU A 16 -4.23 20.39 -5.60
CA LEU A 16 -5.17 21.19 -4.80
C LEU A 16 -5.38 20.61 -3.40
N LEU A 17 -5.49 19.28 -3.28
CA LEU A 17 -5.64 18.62 -1.98
C LEU A 17 -4.37 18.75 -1.13
N ILE A 18 -3.19 18.66 -1.74
CA ILE A 18 -1.91 18.84 -1.05
C ILE A 18 -1.79 20.28 -0.52
N GLU A 19 -2.10 21.28 -1.33
CA GLU A 19 -2.08 22.69 -0.92
C GLU A 19 -3.06 22.97 0.23
N LEU A 20 -4.26 22.38 0.17
CA LEU A 20 -5.24 22.52 1.24
C LEU A 20 -4.74 21.88 2.54
N ALA A 21 -4.15 20.69 2.47
CA ALA A 21 -3.60 20.01 3.63
C ALA A 21 -2.45 20.81 4.29
N ASP A 22 -1.58 21.40 3.48
CA ASP A 22 -0.50 22.27 3.97
C ASP A 22 -1.06 23.50 4.71
N LYS A 23 -2.08 24.16 4.16
CA LYS A 23 -2.78 25.28 4.82
C LYS A 23 -3.45 24.91 6.14
N LEU A 24 -3.86 23.65 6.29
CA LEU A 24 -4.45 23.12 7.52
C LEU A 24 -3.39 22.64 8.53
N GLY A 25 -2.10 22.77 8.22
CA GLY A 25 -1.00 22.29 9.06
C GLY A 25 -0.88 20.76 9.09
N ILE A 26 -1.45 20.07 8.08
CA ILE A 26 -1.38 18.62 7.94
C ILE A 26 -0.15 18.27 7.14
N LYS A 27 0.67 17.35 7.66
CA LYS A 27 1.87 16.88 6.96
C LYS A 27 1.49 16.08 5.73
N THR A 28 2.02 16.47 4.57
CA THR A 28 1.86 15.78 3.31
C THR A 28 3.19 15.19 2.85
N ARG A 29 3.13 14.09 2.09
CA ARG A 29 4.26 13.49 1.39
C ARG A 29 3.75 12.82 0.13
N VAL A 30 4.38 13.13 -1.01
CA VAL A 30 4.15 12.39 -2.26
C VAL A 30 4.90 11.07 -2.17
N LEU A 31 4.21 9.97 -2.47
CA LEU A 31 4.80 8.64 -2.46
C LEU A 31 5.64 8.43 -3.72
N SER A 32 6.83 7.87 -3.56
CA SER A 32 7.57 7.32 -4.70
C SER A 32 6.89 6.04 -5.20
N GLN A 33 7.28 5.59 -6.40
CA GLN A 33 6.83 4.30 -6.90
C GLN A 33 7.17 3.16 -5.93
N GLN A 34 8.39 3.17 -5.38
CA GLN A 34 8.82 2.17 -4.41
C GLN A 34 7.97 2.19 -3.12
N ASP A 35 7.64 3.40 -2.62
CA ASP A 35 6.72 3.53 -1.48
C ASP A 35 5.34 2.91 -1.78
N ALA A 36 4.84 3.06 -3.01
CA ALA A 36 3.55 2.52 -3.44
C ALA A 36 3.58 0.98 -3.59
N GLU A 37 4.67 0.43 -4.12
CA GLU A 37 4.90 -1.01 -4.24
C GLU A 37 4.97 -1.67 -2.86
N ASP A 38 5.75 -1.10 -1.94
CA ASP A 38 5.87 -1.59 -0.56
C ASP A 38 4.52 -1.59 0.17
N LEU A 39 3.72 -0.53 -0.01
CA LEU A 39 2.39 -0.43 0.57
C LEU A 39 1.45 -1.50 0.01
N SER A 40 1.50 -1.71 -1.31
CA SER A 40 0.69 -2.72 -2.01
C SER A 40 1.06 -4.13 -1.58
N LEU A 41 2.36 -4.42 -1.41
CA LEU A 41 2.85 -5.69 -0.91
C LEU A 41 2.40 -5.95 0.52
N ALA A 42 2.51 -4.95 1.41
CA ALA A 42 2.04 -5.07 2.79
C ALA A 42 0.52 -5.35 2.85
N TYR A 43 -0.26 -4.72 1.98
CA TYR A 43 -1.69 -5.00 1.84
C TYR A 43 -1.95 -6.43 1.36
N ALA A 44 -1.26 -6.87 0.30
CA ALA A 44 -1.41 -8.22 -0.27
C ALA A 44 -1.06 -9.30 0.77
N ILE A 45 0.01 -9.12 1.54
CA ILE A 45 0.38 -10.02 2.63
C ILE A 45 -0.72 -10.06 3.68
N LYS A 46 -1.24 -8.90 4.09
CA LYS A 46 -2.30 -8.82 5.10
C LYS A 46 -3.58 -9.55 4.65
N VAL A 47 -3.96 -9.39 3.39
CA VAL A 47 -5.15 -10.03 2.80
C VAL A 47 -4.92 -11.53 2.60
N GLY A 48 -3.74 -11.93 2.13
CA GLY A 48 -3.39 -13.33 1.88
C GLY A 48 -3.07 -14.14 3.13
N ARG A 49 -2.85 -13.49 4.29
CA ARG A 49 -2.54 -14.17 5.55
C ARG A 49 -3.77 -14.89 6.09
N THR A 50 -3.80 -16.22 5.94
CA THR A 50 -4.87 -17.10 6.47
C THR A 50 -4.70 -17.43 7.96
N GLY A 51 -3.50 -17.23 8.51
CA GLY A 51 -3.15 -17.62 9.89
C GLY A 51 -2.79 -19.11 10.03
N GLU A 52 -2.85 -19.85 8.93
CA GLU A 52 -2.44 -21.26 8.87
C GLU A 52 -0.98 -21.37 8.43
N PHE A 53 -0.28 -22.35 8.97
CA PHE A 53 1.06 -22.70 8.54
C PHE A 53 0.98 -23.83 7.52
N ILE A 54 1.65 -23.66 6.40
CA ILE A 54 1.76 -24.67 5.35
C ILE A 54 3.07 -25.45 5.51
N ASP A 55 2.99 -26.77 5.41
CA ASP A 55 4.19 -27.60 5.35
C ASP A 55 4.96 -27.31 4.06
N THR A 56 6.25 -27.00 4.20
CA THR A 56 7.09 -26.57 3.07
C THR A 56 7.28 -27.69 2.05
N GLN A 57 7.39 -28.95 2.48
CA GLN A 57 7.61 -30.07 1.57
C GLN A 57 6.34 -30.36 0.77
N ASP A 58 5.18 -30.33 1.41
CA ASP A 58 3.91 -30.58 0.72
C ASP A 58 3.54 -29.44 -0.24
N PHE A 59 3.84 -28.19 0.13
CA PHE A 59 3.71 -27.07 -0.79
C PHE A 59 4.62 -27.21 -2.02
N ILE A 60 5.91 -27.54 -1.83
CA ILE A 60 6.84 -27.74 -2.96
C ILE A 60 6.39 -28.88 -3.88
N LYS A 61 5.85 -29.98 -3.33
CA LYS A 61 5.28 -31.07 -4.14
C LYS A 61 4.09 -30.59 -4.98
N SER A 62 3.22 -29.74 -4.42
CA SER A 62 2.05 -29.20 -5.15
C SER A 62 2.43 -28.34 -6.37
N LEU A 63 3.59 -27.69 -6.36
CA LEU A 63 4.06 -26.85 -7.46
C LEU A 63 4.63 -27.63 -8.67
N ARG A 64 4.84 -28.94 -8.53
CA ARG A 64 5.44 -29.80 -9.57
C ARG A 64 4.42 -30.67 -10.31
N GLN A 65 3.13 -30.48 -10.03
CA GLN A 65 2.02 -31.10 -10.75
C GLN A 65 1.68 -30.28 -12.00
#